data_AF-A0A1F4YGT6-F1
#
_entry.id   AF-A0A1F4YGT6-F1
#
_cell.length_a   1.000
_cell.length_b   1.000
_cell.length_c   1.000
_cell.angle_alpha   90.00
_cell.angle_beta   90.00
_cell.angle_gamma   90.00
#
_symmetry.space_group_name_H-M   'P 1'
#
loop_
_entity.id
_entity.type
_entity.pdbx_description
1 polymer ?
#
loop_
_entity_poly.entity_id
_entity_poly.type
_entity_poly.pdbx_seq_one_letter_code
_entity_poly.pdbx_strand_id
1 'polypeptide(L)'
;MKVALAILAGFTLAAALTYYFQPSLVTGFIPRLNPPDIIVLAPLTRDKVMLRFAVAGRARSPNNHLTVLVLDSTGRTLLFQAVNTDAPSPSKFGNFYLPVDLGQKNLQPGDSITLRVYLASSPESALSIPLTIH
;
A
#
# COMPACT_ATOMS: atom_id res chain seq x y z
N MET A 1 -5.74 6.70 72.46
CA MET A 1 -6.36 6.04 71.30
C MET A 1 -6.60 7.02 70.13
N LYS A 2 -5.55 7.55 69.49
CA LYS A 2 -5.69 8.44 68.30
C LYS A 2 -4.80 8.07 67.11
N VAL A 3 -3.90 7.10 67.27
CA VAL A 3 -2.91 6.72 66.23
C VAL A 3 -3.47 5.65 65.27
N ALA A 4 -4.36 4.77 65.73
CA ALA A 4 -4.91 3.68 64.91
C ALA A 4 -5.85 4.18 63.78
N LEU A 5 -6.50 5.33 63.96
CA LEU A 5 -7.46 5.85 62.98
C LEU A 5 -6.78 6.54 61.78
N ALA A 6 -5.59 7.13 61.99
CA ALA A 6 -4.84 7.79 60.91
C ALA A 6 -4.22 6.79 59.93
N ILE A 7 -3.80 5.62 60.42
CA ILE A 7 -3.20 4.56 59.59
C ILE A 7 -4.27 3.93 58.67
N LEU A 8 -5.48 3.70 59.20
CA LEU A 8 -6.58 3.14 58.41
C LEU A 8 -7.04 4.10 57.30
N ALA A 9 -7.09 5.41 57.58
CA ALA A 9 -7.46 6.43 56.59
C ALA A 9 -6.39 6.64 55.51
N GLY A 10 -5.10 6.51 55.86
CA GLY A 10 -4.01 6.57 54.88
C GLY A 10 -4.00 5.38 53.91
N PHE A 11 -4.35 4.18 54.40
CA PHE A 11 -4.37 2.97 53.57
C PHE A 11 -5.55 2.95 52.58
N THR A 12 -6.72 3.44 52.98
CA THR A 12 -7.89 3.52 52.07
C THR A 12 -7.72 4.60 51.00
N LEU A 13 -7.06 5.73 51.32
CA LEU A 13 -6.77 6.77 50.33
C LEU A 13 -5.70 6.33 49.31
N ALA A 14 -4.68 5.57 49.75
CA ALA A 14 -3.68 5.01 48.86
C ALA A 14 -4.25 3.92 47.93
N ALA A 15 -5.18 3.10 48.41
CA ALA A 15 -5.87 2.09 47.60
C ALA A 15 -6.86 2.69 46.60
N ALA A 16 -7.53 3.80 46.95
CA ALA A 16 -8.42 4.51 46.03
C ALA A 16 -7.64 5.20 44.89
N LEU A 17 -6.44 5.72 45.18
CA LEU A 17 -5.57 6.33 44.17
C LEU A 17 -4.95 5.30 43.21
N THR A 18 -4.62 4.09 43.67
CA THR A 18 -4.20 3.00 42.77
C THR A 18 -5.34 2.43 41.93
N TYR A 19 -6.59 2.54 42.39
CA TYR A 19 -7.77 2.17 41.58
C TYR A 19 -8.06 3.21 40.49
N TYR A 20 -7.86 4.50 40.78
CA TYR A 20 -8.05 5.58 39.78
C TYR A 20 -6.88 5.69 38.79
N PHE A 21 -5.67 5.32 39.22
CA PHE A 21 -4.47 5.24 38.38
C PHE A 21 -4.12 3.77 38.09
N GLN A 22 -5.10 2.98 37.65
CA GLN A 22 -4.72 1.95 36.70
C GLN A 22 -4.19 2.70 35.47
N PRO A 23 -2.92 2.55 35.07
CA PRO A 23 -2.62 2.76 33.67
C PRO A 23 -3.44 1.69 32.99
N SER A 24 -4.62 2.07 32.51
CA SER A 24 -5.22 1.36 31.40
C SER A 24 -4.10 1.32 30.39
N LEU A 25 -3.47 0.15 30.27
CA LEU A 25 -2.82 -0.24 29.05
C LEU A 25 -3.96 -0.15 28.05
N VAL A 26 -4.13 1.05 27.52
CA VAL A 26 -4.60 1.27 26.18
C VAL A 26 -3.55 0.50 25.39
N THR A 27 -3.77 -0.81 25.26
CA THR A 27 -3.50 -1.52 24.03
C THR A 27 -4.31 -0.76 23.01
N GLY A 28 -3.82 0.42 22.64
CA GLY A 28 -4.13 1.04 21.39
C GLY A 28 -3.87 -0.10 20.46
N PHE A 29 -4.95 -0.56 19.80
CA PHE A 29 -4.79 -1.21 18.54
C PHE A 29 -3.80 -0.32 17.79
N ILE A 30 -2.54 -0.72 17.76
CA ILE A 30 -1.65 -0.27 16.71
C ILE A 30 -2.38 -0.88 15.52
N PRO A 31 -3.11 -0.09 14.70
CA PRO A 31 -3.68 -0.67 13.51
C PRO A 31 -2.50 -1.34 12.83
N ARG A 32 -2.57 -2.67 12.65
CA ARG A 32 -1.59 -3.34 11.82
C ARG A 32 -1.69 -2.61 10.50
N LEU A 33 -0.71 -1.75 10.22
CA LEU A 33 -0.50 -1.18 8.91
C LEU A 33 -0.27 -2.41 8.04
N ASN A 34 -1.34 -2.90 7.43
CA ASN A 34 -1.23 -3.99 6.48
C ASN A 34 -0.29 -3.45 5.41
N PRO A 35 0.89 -4.06 5.23
CA PRO A 35 1.80 -3.61 4.19
C PRO A 35 1.07 -3.67 2.85
N PRO A 36 1.36 -2.75 1.91
CA PRO A 36 0.64 -2.69 0.65
C PRO A 36 0.77 -4.01 -0.10
N ASP A 37 -0.33 -4.47 -0.71
CA ASP A 37 -0.33 -5.72 -1.48
C ASP A 37 0.40 -5.58 -2.81
N ILE A 38 0.68 -4.36 -3.27
CA ILE A 38 1.40 -4.08 -4.52
C ILE A 38 2.46 -3.02 -4.25
N ILE A 39 3.68 -3.29 -4.72
CA ILE A 39 4.82 -2.38 -4.69
C ILE A 39 5.35 -2.31 -6.12
N VAL A 40 5.26 -1.15 -6.77
CA VAL A 40 5.90 -0.92 -8.07
C VAL A 40 7.28 -0.35 -7.83
N LEU A 41 8.29 -0.97 -8.45
CA LEU A 41 9.69 -0.59 -8.35
C LEU A 41 10.15 0.19 -9.59
N ALA A 42 9.50 -0.03 -10.73
CA ALA A 42 9.72 0.71 -11.95
C ALA A 42 8.44 0.77 -12.79
N PRO A 43 8.19 1.89 -13.50
CA PRO A 43 8.85 3.19 -13.34
C PRO A 43 8.54 3.83 -11.98
N LEU A 44 9.45 4.66 -11.43
CA LEU A 44 9.17 5.39 -10.19
C LEU A 44 8.29 6.61 -10.47
N THR A 45 7.56 7.05 -9.46
CA THR A 45 6.64 8.18 -9.58
C THR A 45 7.37 9.44 -10.05
N ARG A 46 6.86 10.07 -11.11
CA ARG A 46 7.46 11.24 -11.80
C ARG A 46 8.67 10.96 -12.69
N ASP A 47 8.96 9.69 -12.98
CA ASP A 47 9.96 9.38 -14.00
C ASP A 47 9.47 9.72 -15.41
N LYS A 48 10.45 10.13 -16.21
CA LYS A 48 10.36 10.26 -17.65
C LYS A 48 10.51 8.88 -18.27
N VAL A 49 9.46 8.38 -18.93
CA VAL A 49 9.49 7.08 -19.61
C VAL A 49 9.55 7.28 -21.11
N MET A 50 10.29 6.40 -21.81
CA MET A 50 10.20 6.32 -23.26
C MET A 50 8.87 5.67 -23.66
N LEU A 51 8.53 5.68 -24.96
CA LEU A 51 7.41 4.88 -25.49
C LEU A 51 7.56 3.37 -25.21
N ARG A 52 8.79 2.92 -24.97
CA ARG A 52 9.11 1.55 -24.55
C ARG A 52 9.74 1.57 -23.18
N PHE A 53 9.10 0.93 -22.21
CA PHE A 53 9.59 0.88 -20.84
C PHE A 53 9.18 -0.43 -20.17
N ALA A 54 9.69 -0.68 -18.97
CA ALA A 54 9.31 -1.85 -18.19
C ALA A 54 8.52 -1.43 -16.96
N VAL A 55 7.49 -2.21 -16.64
CA VAL A 55 6.80 -2.15 -15.36
C VAL A 55 7.25 -3.34 -14.54
N ALA A 56 7.84 -3.09 -13.38
CA ALA A 56 8.35 -4.13 -12.50
C ALA A 56 8.01 -3.82 -11.05
N GLY A 57 7.84 -4.86 -10.26
CA GLY A 57 7.48 -4.69 -8.87
C GLY A 57 7.30 -6.00 -8.14
N ARG A 58 6.67 -5.92 -6.97
CA ARG A 58 6.32 -7.04 -6.12
C ARG A 58 4.86 -6.95 -5.74
N ALA A 59 4.14 -8.06 -5.75
CA ALA A 59 2.77 -8.09 -5.27
C ALA A 59 2.47 -9.37 -4.49
N ARG A 60 1.52 -9.25 -3.56
CA ARG A 60 0.88 -10.33 -2.85
C ARG A 60 -0.53 -10.48 -3.43
N SER A 61 -0.66 -11.35 -4.43
CA SER A 61 -1.93 -11.57 -5.12
C SER A 61 -2.49 -12.95 -4.76
N PRO A 62 -3.74 -13.06 -4.30
CA PRO A 62 -4.34 -14.35 -3.97
C PRO A 62 -4.33 -15.37 -5.11
N ASN A 63 -4.39 -14.87 -6.34
CA ASN A 63 -4.45 -15.69 -7.56
C ASN A 63 -3.18 -15.54 -8.41
N ASN A 64 -2.11 -14.92 -7.88
CA ASN A 64 -0.90 -14.59 -8.62
C ASN A 64 -1.12 -13.77 -9.90
N HIS A 65 -2.27 -13.09 -10.03
CA HIS A 65 -2.64 -12.30 -11.19
C HIS A 65 -2.77 -10.82 -10.82
N LEU A 66 -2.20 -9.97 -11.66
CA LEU A 66 -2.28 -8.51 -11.64
C LEU A 66 -2.80 -8.02 -12.97
N THR A 67 -3.35 -6.82 -12.97
CA THR A 67 -3.64 -6.08 -14.18
C THR A 67 -2.83 -4.81 -14.21
N VAL A 68 -2.14 -4.59 -15.33
CA VAL A 68 -1.44 -3.35 -15.65
C VAL A 68 -2.23 -2.62 -16.72
N LEU A 69 -2.56 -1.36 -16.43
CA LEU A 69 -3.33 -0.49 -17.28
C LEU A 69 -2.53 0.80 -17.49
N VAL A 70 -2.41 1.26 -18.73
CA VAL A 70 -1.83 2.56 -19.04
C VAL A 70 -2.90 3.42 -19.68
N LEU A 71 -3.11 4.60 -19.11
CA LEU A 71 -4.10 5.58 -19.54
C LEU A 71 -3.39 6.84 -20.05
N ASP A 72 -3.95 7.51 -21.05
CA ASP A 72 -3.53 8.87 -21.38
C ASP A 72 -4.13 9.91 -20.40
N SER A 73 -3.79 11.18 -20.58
CA SER A 73 -4.27 12.29 -19.77
C SER A 73 -5.79 12.48 -19.80
N THR A 74 -6.48 11.93 -20.80
CA THR A 74 -7.96 11.95 -20.90
C THR A 74 -8.62 10.76 -20.22
N GLY A 75 -7.82 9.81 -19.71
CA GLY A 75 -8.30 8.56 -19.13
C GLY A 75 -8.57 7.45 -20.14
N ARG A 76 -8.19 7.63 -21.41
CA ARG A 76 -8.37 6.60 -22.44
C ARG A 76 -7.31 5.52 -22.29
N THR A 77 -7.73 4.27 -22.41
CA THR A 77 -6.85 3.10 -22.35
C THR A 77 -5.88 3.05 -23.53
N LEU A 78 -4.59 3.10 -23.22
CA LEU A 78 -3.49 2.88 -24.15
C LEU A 78 -3.03 1.42 -24.14
N LEU A 79 -2.96 0.81 -22.95
CA LEU A 79 -2.58 -0.58 -22.72
C LEU A 79 -3.46 -1.18 -21.62
N PHE A 80 -3.87 -2.43 -21.78
CA PHE A 80 -4.49 -3.24 -20.74
C PHE A 80 -3.90 -4.66 -20.82
N GLN A 81 -3.23 -5.11 -19.77
CA GLN A 81 -2.51 -6.39 -19.79
C GLN A 81 -2.61 -7.10 -18.44
N ALA A 82 -2.92 -8.39 -18.47
CA ALA A 82 -2.79 -9.25 -17.30
C ALA A 82 -1.33 -9.72 -17.14
N VAL A 83 -0.83 -9.71 -15.91
CA VAL A 83 0.54 -10.07 -15.56
C VAL A 83 0.52 -11.05 -14.41
N ASN A 84 1.37 -12.08 -14.48
CA ASN A 84 1.50 -13.04 -13.41
C ASN A 84 2.64 -12.65 -12.46
N THR A 85 2.46 -12.94 -11.19
CA THR A 85 3.52 -12.84 -10.17
C THR A 85 4.15 -14.21 -9.96
N ASP A 86 5.45 -14.27 -9.69
CA ASP A 86 6.16 -15.50 -9.32
C ASP A 86 5.96 -15.92 -7.84
N ALA A 87 4.89 -15.44 -7.20
CA ALA A 87 4.70 -15.58 -5.77
C ALA A 87 4.57 -17.06 -5.35
N PRO A 88 5.34 -17.51 -4.34
CA PRO A 88 5.31 -18.89 -3.88
C PRO A 88 4.02 -19.25 -3.12
N SER A 89 3.27 -18.25 -2.65
CA SER A 89 1.96 -18.43 -2.05
C SER A 89 1.15 -17.12 -2.09
N PRO A 90 -0.20 -17.19 -2.00
CA PRO A 90 -1.11 -16.04 -1.91
C PRO A 90 -0.75 -14.98 -0.86
N SER A 91 -0.05 -15.39 0.20
CA SER A 91 0.33 -14.56 1.34
C SER A 91 1.75 -13.97 1.27
N LYS A 92 2.53 -14.33 0.24
CA LYS A 92 3.91 -13.88 0.05
C LYS A 92 4.02 -12.96 -1.16
N PHE A 93 5.02 -12.10 -1.14
CA PHE A 93 5.34 -11.27 -2.30
C PHE A 93 6.00 -12.11 -3.39
N GLY A 94 5.44 -12.05 -4.59
CA GLY A 94 6.10 -12.42 -5.84
C GLY A 94 6.49 -11.20 -6.64
N ASN A 95 7.56 -11.30 -7.40
CA ASN A 95 7.96 -10.35 -8.42
C ASN A 95 7.04 -10.45 -9.62
N PHE A 96 6.89 -9.34 -10.33
CA PHE A 96 6.30 -9.29 -11.64
C PHE A 96 7.12 -8.37 -12.54
N TYR A 97 7.04 -8.63 -13.84
CA TYR A 97 7.72 -7.87 -14.87
C TYR A 97 6.86 -7.84 -16.12
N LEU A 98 6.70 -6.65 -16.70
CA LEU A 98 5.98 -6.45 -17.96
C LEU A 98 6.73 -5.44 -18.83
N PRO A 99 7.26 -5.84 -20.00
CA PRO A 99 7.67 -4.88 -21.01
C PRO A 99 6.42 -4.22 -21.61
N VAL A 100 6.48 -2.89 -21.75
CA VAL A 100 5.43 -2.06 -22.32
C VAL A 100 5.95 -1.41 -23.59
N ASP A 101 5.19 -1.50 -24.69
CA ASP A 101 5.44 -0.78 -25.93
C ASP A 101 4.19 0.04 -26.32
N LEU A 102 4.33 1.36 -26.30
CA LEU A 102 3.31 2.32 -26.71
C LEU A 102 3.59 2.91 -28.10
N GLY A 103 4.58 2.39 -28.85
CA GLY A 103 5.08 2.98 -30.10
C GLY A 103 4.06 3.12 -31.24
N GLN A 104 2.91 2.43 -31.16
CA GLN A 104 1.81 2.59 -32.12
C GLN A 104 0.76 3.61 -31.69
N LYS A 105 0.94 4.27 -30.55
CA LYS A 105 0.03 5.29 -30.03
C LYS A 105 0.53 6.68 -30.47
N ASN A 106 -0.40 7.56 -30.80
CA ASN A 106 -0.10 8.95 -31.13
C ASN A 106 0.23 9.74 -29.85
N LEU A 107 1.41 9.46 -29.29
CA LEU A 107 1.94 10.08 -28.08
C LEU A 107 3.21 10.85 -28.44
N GLN A 108 3.40 12.00 -27.81
CA GLN A 108 4.54 12.89 -28.00
C GLN A 108 5.33 13.04 -26.70
N PRO A 109 6.65 13.36 -26.78
CA PRO A 109 7.41 13.77 -25.62
C PRO A 109 6.71 14.93 -24.88
N GLY A 110 6.57 14.81 -23.56
CA GLY A 110 5.82 15.72 -22.70
C GLY A 110 4.39 15.26 -22.38
N ASP A 111 3.84 14.29 -23.12
CA ASP A 111 2.50 13.77 -22.83
C ASP A 111 2.48 13.08 -21.47
N SER A 112 1.41 13.34 -20.70
CA SER A 112 1.19 12.71 -19.41
C SER A 112 0.39 11.43 -19.58
N ILE A 113 0.85 10.35 -18.94
CA ILE A 113 0.16 9.07 -18.86
C ILE A 113 0.01 8.66 -17.40
N THR A 114 -0.95 7.80 -17.12
CA THR A 114 -1.12 7.17 -15.81
C THR A 114 -0.94 5.68 -15.93
N LEU A 115 0.05 5.14 -15.24
CA LEU A 115 0.20 3.71 -15.01
C LEU A 115 -0.68 3.30 -13.83
N ARG A 116 -1.55 2.31 -14.00
CA ARG A 116 -2.34 1.71 -12.93
C ARG A 116 -1.99 0.24 -12.82
N VAL A 117 -1.71 -0.22 -11.60
CA VAL A 117 -1.45 -1.62 -11.29
C VAL A 117 -2.39 -2.05 -10.17
N TYR A 118 -3.15 -3.13 -10.37
CA TYR A 118 -4.12 -3.61 -9.39
C TYR A 118 -4.22 -5.14 -9.38
N LEU A 119 -4.69 -5.69 -8.26
CA LEU A 119 -5.03 -7.11 -8.15
C LEU A 119 -6.28 -7.38 -9.00
N ALA A 120 -6.27 -8.43 -9.82
CA ALA A 120 -7.45 -8.80 -10.63
C ALA A 120 -8.70 -9.07 -9.76
N SER A 121 -8.50 -9.58 -8.54
CA SER A 121 -9.55 -9.84 -7.56
C SER A 121 -9.98 -8.62 -6.74
N SER A 122 -9.28 -7.49 -6.83
CA SER A 122 -9.60 -6.27 -6.09
C SER A 122 -9.19 -5.03 -6.87
N PRO A 123 -10.08 -4.45 -7.69
CA PRO A 123 -9.81 -3.21 -8.42
C PRO A 123 -9.50 -2.01 -7.50
N GLU A 124 -9.97 -2.06 -6.24
CA GLU A 124 -9.70 -1.03 -5.22
C GLU A 124 -8.24 -1.02 -4.75
N SER A 125 -7.50 -2.11 -4.97
CA SER A 125 -6.05 -2.18 -4.70
C SER A 125 -5.20 -1.38 -5.71
N ALA A 126 -5.83 -0.61 -6.60
CA ALA A 126 -5.14 0.09 -7.67
C ALA A 126 -4.15 1.13 -7.16
N LEU A 127 -2.87 0.88 -7.45
CA LEU A 127 -1.82 1.88 -7.39
C LEU A 127 -1.80 2.66 -8.70
N SER A 128 -1.93 3.97 -8.62
CA SER A 128 -1.84 4.88 -9.77
C SER A 128 -0.54 5.68 -9.71
N ILE A 129 0.25 5.63 -10.77
CA ILE A 129 1.54 6.30 -10.90
C ILE A 129 1.49 7.23 -12.11
N PRO A 130 1.52 8.56 -11.89
CA PRO A 130 1.66 9.51 -12.99
C PRO A 130 3.07 9.45 -13.59
N LEU A 131 3.13 9.45 -14.91
CA LEU A 131 4.36 9.40 -15.70
C LEU A 131 4.29 10.41 -16.84
N THR A 132 5.46 10.78 -17.37
CA THR A 132 5.57 11.68 -18.52
C THR A 132 6.40 11.01 -19.61
N ILE A 133 5.92 11.06 -20.85
CA ILE A 133 6.68 10.58 -22.01
C ILE A 133 7.88 11.50 -22.24
N HIS A 134 9.06 10.94 -22.52
CA HIS A 134 10.27 11.68 -22.84
C HIS A 134 10.88 11.25 -24.16
#